data_AF-A0A940AWZ8-F1
#
_entry.id   AF-A0A940AWZ8-F1
#
_cell.length_a   1.000
_cell.length_b   1.000
_cell.length_c   1.000
_cell.angle_alpha   90.00
_cell.angle_beta   90.00
_cell.angle_gamma   90.00
#
_symmetry.space_group_name_H-M   'P 1'
#
loop_
_entity.id
_entity.type
_entity.pdbx_description
1 polymer ?
#
loop_
_entity_poly.entity_id
_entity_poly.type
_entity_poly.pdbx_seq_one_letter_code
_entity_poly.pdbx_strand_id
1 'polypeptide(L)'
;MKKTIIFIFALFLIASCSGDDPVHEAETGTLGGNCYPNGTCNAALECSEENICIESAVTDGDTEHSDAGDTASDNDPADSGEDRQDGDTSDTVSDDEPVENPDAECGNGRKEQGEVCEKGETKLCSEIDSSYKSGNVECNDNCNGWLTVNCMTSELEPLATFPARTHELDYLYEGVEAYLEQENILHELWTEALFNASITMNGETYSIPHPQANTHWIAAYYDSSTLSFYQNSYYCDDEMNFQFATPSVMFGAALSSLKAGKELSIGISDGNEVNMLIEDIMNADDCVMLVGYGTLKVDSVNISAGEAGNFKFTTSKIGLYLPGSTPEGDVTSELETAGFKICR
;
A
#
# COMPACT_ATOMS: atom_id res chain seq x y z
N MET A 1 24.75 -1.29 -5.27
CA MET A 1 23.30 -1.30 -4.97
C MET A 1 23.02 -0.22 -3.95
N LYS A 2 22.29 0.83 -4.34
CA LYS A 2 21.66 1.72 -3.36
C LYS A 2 20.47 0.93 -2.84
N LYS A 3 20.53 0.42 -1.61
CA LYS A 3 19.35 -0.16 -0.97
C LYS A 3 18.44 1.02 -0.64
N THR A 4 17.30 1.11 -1.29
CA THR A 4 16.28 2.06 -0.87
C THR A 4 15.74 1.54 0.45
N ILE A 5 15.86 2.36 1.47
CA ILE A 5 15.34 2.05 2.79
C ILE A 5 13.85 2.30 2.66
N ILE A 6 13.06 1.25 2.39
CA ILE A 6 11.63 1.32 2.62
C ILE A 6 11.48 1.50 4.12
N PHE A 7 10.98 2.67 4.51
CA PHE A 7 11.01 3.13 5.89
C PHE A 7 10.07 2.28 6.74
N ILE A 8 10.61 1.58 7.73
CA ILE A 8 9.84 0.79 8.68
C ILE A 8 9.21 1.76 9.68
N PHE A 9 7.96 2.17 9.47
CA PHE A 9 7.25 2.99 10.45
C PHE A 9 6.79 2.10 11.62
N ALA A 10 7.62 2.04 12.67
CA ALA A 10 7.17 1.50 13.96
C ALA A 10 6.38 2.60 14.68
N LEU A 11 5.06 2.64 14.44
CA LEU A 11 4.13 3.51 15.13
C LEU A 11 4.03 3.07 16.61
N PHE A 12 4.83 3.66 17.49
CA PHE A 12 4.61 3.52 18.94
C PHE A 12 3.53 4.53 19.36
N LEU A 13 2.27 4.19 19.09
CA LEU A 13 1.12 4.89 19.67
C LEU A 13 0.99 4.52 21.14
N ILE A 14 1.71 5.22 22.02
CA ILE A 14 1.40 5.20 23.44
C ILE A 14 0.34 6.27 23.68
N ALA A 15 -0.91 5.97 23.33
CA ALA A 15 -2.05 6.65 23.94
C ALA A 15 -2.18 6.14 25.38
N SER A 16 -1.39 6.68 26.31
CA SER A 16 -1.63 6.43 27.73
C SER A 16 -2.81 7.29 28.20
N CYS A 17 -4.02 6.94 27.80
CA CYS A 17 -5.21 7.41 28.47
C CYS A 17 -5.44 6.52 29.70
N SER A 18 -4.80 6.89 30.82
CA SER A 18 -5.19 6.39 32.15
C SER A 18 -6.42 7.19 32.59
N GLY A 19 -7.56 6.92 31.99
CA GLY A 19 -8.85 7.47 32.38
C GLY A 19 -9.87 6.35 32.33
N ASP A 20 -10.57 6.13 33.44
CA ASP A 20 -11.62 5.12 33.59
C ASP A 20 -12.48 5.03 32.31
N ASP A 21 -12.43 3.88 31.63
CA ASP A 21 -13.13 3.68 30.37
C ASP A 21 -14.61 4.06 30.53
N PRO A 22 -15.14 5.01 29.74
CA PRO A 22 -16.58 5.15 29.64
C PRO A 22 -17.09 3.82 29.09
N VAL A 23 -17.95 3.15 29.85
CA VAL A 23 -18.65 1.96 29.39
C VAL A 23 -19.42 2.36 28.14
N HIS A 24 -18.87 2.04 26.96
CA HIS A 24 -19.59 2.19 25.71
C HIS A 24 -20.80 1.27 25.81
N GLU A 25 -21.98 1.87 25.96
CA GLU A 25 -23.23 1.14 25.88
C GLU A 25 -23.27 0.50 24.48
N ALA A 26 -23.21 -0.83 24.44
CA ALA A 26 -23.28 -1.57 23.20
C ALA A 26 -24.56 -1.20 22.43
N GLU A 27 -24.43 -1.03 21.10
CA GLU A 27 -25.55 -0.62 20.26
C GLU A 27 -26.74 -1.59 20.38
N THR A 28 -27.96 -1.06 20.33
CA THR A 28 -29.19 -1.86 20.43
C THR A 28 -29.22 -2.93 19.34
N GLY A 29 -29.38 -4.19 19.74
CA GLY A 29 -29.40 -5.37 18.89
C GLY A 29 -28.05 -6.09 18.77
N THR A 30 -26.94 -5.50 19.21
CA THR A 30 -25.60 -6.12 19.16
C THR A 30 -25.28 -6.90 20.44
N LEU A 31 -24.26 -7.76 20.43
CA LEU A 31 -23.86 -8.56 21.59
C LEU A 31 -23.56 -7.66 22.80
N GLY A 32 -24.26 -7.88 23.92
CA GLY A 32 -24.17 -7.05 25.13
C GLY A 32 -25.01 -5.78 25.10
N GLY A 33 -25.62 -5.43 23.97
CA GLY A 33 -26.54 -4.29 23.83
C GLY A 33 -27.99 -4.65 24.16
N ASN A 34 -28.83 -3.63 24.32
CA ASN A 34 -30.27 -3.81 24.54
C ASN A 34 -30.94 -4.53 23.36
N CYS A 35 -31.96 -5.35 23.63
CA CYS A 35 -32.77 -5.92 22.56
C CYS A 35 -33.59 -4.85 21.84
N TYR A 36 -33.99 -5.15 20.60
CA TYR A 36 -34.96 -4.34 19.89
C TYR A 36 -36.33 -4.35 20.58
N PRO A 37 -37.20 -3.33 20.37
CA PRO A 37 -38.54 -3.29 20.97
C PRO A 37 -39.46 -4.48 20.63
N ASN A 38 -39.13 -5.24 19.58
CA ASN A 38 -39.82 -6.47 19.19
C ASN A 38 -39.29 -7.73 19.90
N GLY A 39 -38.32 -7.59 20.82
CA GLY A 39 -37.71 -8.68 21.56
C GLY A 39 -36.67 -9.49 20.78
N THR A 40 -36.11 -8.95 19.70
CA THR A 40 -35.09 -9.63 18.89
C THR A 40 -33.73 -8.94 18.96
N CYS A 41 -32.70 -9.62 18.49
CA CYS A 41 -31.33 -9.14 18.38
C CYS A 41 -30.81 -9.33 16.94
N ASN A 42 -29.64 -8.79 16.63
CA ASN A 42 -28.98 -8.98 15.34
C ASN A 42 -28.44 -10.41 15.19
N ALA A 43 -28.36 -10.87 13.95
CA ALA A 43 -27.80 -12.17 13.58
C ALA A 43 -28.41 -13.36 14.37
N ALA A 44 -27.58 -14.26 14.89
CA ALA A 44 -27.96 -15.45 15.65
C ALA A 44 -27.94 -15.23 17.17
N LEU A 45 -28.15 -13.98 17.62
CA LEU A 45 -28.21 -13.64 19.04
C LEU A 45 -29.64 -13.78 19.56
N GLU A 46 -29.76 -14.18 20.82
CA GLU A 46 -31.04 -14.28 21.54
C GLU A 46 -31.20 -13.12 22.53
N CYS A 47 -32.43 -12.62 22.62
CA CYS A 47 -32.78 -11.63 23.64
C CYS A 47 -32.99 -12.35 24.97
N SER A 48 -32.13 -12.06 25.96
CA SER A 48 -32.28 -12.59 27.31
C SER A 48 -33.49 -12.00 28.05
N GLU A 49 -33.88 -12.63 29.16
CA GLU A 49 -34.95 -12.12 30.03
C GLU A 49 -34.63 -10.74 30.63
N GLU A 50 -33.33 -10.35 30.66
CA GLU A 50 -32.86 -9.05 31.14
C GLU A 50 -32.82 -7.98 30.03
N ASN A 51 -33.41 -8.25 28.86
CA ASN A 51 -33.45 -7.36 27.69
C ASN A 51 -32.06 -7.04 27.10
N ILE A 52 -31.12 -7.97 27.19
CA ILE A 52 -29.77 -7.88 26.62
C ILE A 52 -29.54 -9.00 25.60
N CYS A 53 -28.92 -8.68 24.47
CA CYS A 53 -28.57 -9.64 23.42
C CYS A 53 -27.37 -10.50 23.80
N ILE A 54 -27.53 -11.82 23.77
CA ILE A 54 -26.51 -12.81 24.13
C ILE A 54 -26.36 -13.86 23.02
N GLU A 55 -25.24 -14.58 23.00
CA GLU A 55 -25.07 -15.72 22.10
C GLU A 55 -26.03 -16.84 22.49
N SER A 56 -26.77 -17.38 21.52
CA SER A 56 -27.56 -18.60 21.72
C SER A 56 -26.65 -19.70 22.22
N ALA A 57 -26.92 -20.22 23.42
CA ALA A 57 -26.23 -21.39 23.92
C ALA A 57 -26.52 -22.55 22.96
N VAL A 58 -25.55 -22.89 22.12
CA VAL A 58 -25.62 -24.06 21.25
C VAL A 58 -25.76 -25.26 22.18
N THR A 59 -26.99 -25.76 22.29
CA THR A 59 -27.22 -27.06 22.88
C THR A 59 -26.78 -28.05 21.82
N ASP A 60 -25.62 -28.68 22.05
CA ASP A 60 -25.13 -29.80 21.24
C ASP A 60 -26.17 -30.93 21.27
N GLY A 61 -27.10 -30.84 20.32
CA GLY A 61 -28.07 -31.87 20.00
C GLY A 61 -27.50 -32.72 18.88
N ASP A 62 -26.89 -33.83 19.26
CA ASP A 62 -26.53 -34.95 18.39
C ASP A 62 -27.59 -35.18 17.31
N THR A 63 -27.23 -34.93 16.06
CA THR A 63 -28.01 -35.40 14.91
C THR A 63 -27.07 -36.15 13.98
N GLU A 64 -26.98 -37.46 14.20
CA GLU A 64 -26.48 -38.43 13.23
C GLU A 64 -27.28 -38.29 11.92
N HIS A 65 -26.60 -38.02 10.81
CA HIS A 65 -27.15 -38.32 9.50
C HIS A 65 -26.07 -38.86 8.56
N SER A 66 -26.11 -40.18 8.40
CA SER A 66 -25.56 -40.92 7.29
C SER A 66 -26.19 -40.47 5.97
N ASP A 67 -25.41 -40.24 4.92
CA ASP A 67 -25.66 -40.96 3.68
C ASP A 67 -24.50 -40.93 2.69
N ALA A 68 -24.41 -42.06 1.99
CA ALA A 68 -23.43 -42.42 0.98
C ALA A 68 -23.73 -41.76 -0.37
N GLY A 69 -22.71 -41.56 -1.20
CA GLY A 69 -22.87 -41.04 -2.55
C GLY A 69 -21.61 -41.08 -3.38
N ASP A 70 -21.24 -42.28 -3.83
CA ASP A 70 -20.40 -42.52 -5.01
C ASP A 70 -20.86 -41.65 -6.20
N THR A 71 -19.92 -41.01 -6.91
CA THR A 71 -20.01 -40.93 -8.38
C THR A 71 -18.64 -40.62 -8.98
N ALA A 72 -18.03 -41.67 -9.52
CA ALA A 72 -17.01 -41.57 -10.55
C ALA A 72 -17.62 -40.96 -11.82
N SER A 73 -16.86 -40.15 -12.54
CA SER A 73 -17.08 -39.93 -13.97
C SER A 73 -15.76 -39.68 -14.67
N ASP A 74 -15.21 -40.77 -15.20
CA ASP A 74 -14.27 -40.77 -16.32
C ASP A 74 -14.94 -40.13 -17.55
N ASN A 75 -14.20 -39.30 -18.28
CA ASN A 75 -14.47 -38.99 -19.69
C ASN A 75 -13.16 -38.57 -20.38
N ASP A 76 -12.44 -39.57 -20.87
CA ASP A 76 -11.63 -39.43 -22.09
C ASP A 76 -12.55 -39.63 -23.31
N PRO A 77 -12.32 -38.88 -24.41
CA PRO A 77 -12.04 -39.62 -25.63
C PRO A 77 -10.88 -39.03 -26.45
N ALA A 78 -10.18 -39.98 -27.04
CA ALA A 78 -9.12 -39.86 -28.03
C ALA A 78 -9.58 -39.34 -29.40
N ASP A 79 -8.59 -39.26 -30.31
CA ASP A 79 -8.70 -39.35 -31.79
C ASP A 79 -8.98 -38.01 -32.50
N SER A 80 -8.36 -37.58 -33.60
CA SER A 80 -7.48 -38.12 -34.67
C SER A 80 -6.97 -36.87 -35.44
N GLY A 81 -5.73 -36.71 -35.89
CA GLY A 81 -5.20 -37.28 -37.12
C GLY A 81 -5.04 -36.24 -38.26
N GLU A 82 -3.82 -36.13 -38.82
CA GLU A 82 -3.42 -35.68 -40.18
C GLU A 82 -3.57 -34.17 -40.52
N ASP A 83 -2.75 -33.48 -41.33
CA ASP A 83 -1.89 -33.86 -42.45
C ASP A 83 -0.85 -32.76 -42.77
N ARG A 84 0.12 -33.12 -43.61
CA ARG A 84 1.38 -32.48 -44.01
C ARG A 84 1.26 -31.13 -44.74
N GLN A 85 2.31 -30.30 -44.63
CA GLN A 85 2.87 -29.64 -45.81
C GLN A 85 4.38 -29.42 -45.70
N ASP A 86 5.09 -30.21 -46.49
CA ASP A 86 6.50 -30.11 -46.87
C ASP A 86 6.71 -28.86 -47.74
N GLY A 87 7.77 -28.10 -47.48
CA GLY A 87 8.05 -26.82 -48.11
C GLY A 87 9.53 -26.43 -48.02
N ASP A 88 10.36 -27.28 -48.62
CA ASP A 88 11.74 -27.06 -49.08
C ASP A 88 12.03 -25.63 -49.56
N THR A 89 13.04 -24.94 -49.00
CA THR A 89 14.27 -24.54 -49.72
C THR A 89 15.12 -23.49 -48.97
N SER A 90 16.43 -23.73 -49.01
CA SER A 90 17.55 -22.76 -48.95
C SER A 90 18.33 -22.68 -47.63
N ASP A 91 19.06 -23.76 -47.36
CA ASP A 91 20.26 -23.79 -46.53
C ASP A 91 21.28 -22.72 -46.96
N THR A 92 21.45 -21.71 -46.10
CA THR A 92 22.69 -20.95 -46.00
C THR A 92 23.19 -21.16 -44.58
N VAL A 93 23.96 -22.23 -44.40
CA VAL A 93 24.62 -22.58 -43.14
C VAL A 93 25.72 -21.55 -42.89
N SER A 94 25.39 -20.52 -42.11
CA SER A 94 26.39 -19.81 -41.31
C SER A 94 26.40 -20.51 -39.96
N ASP A 95 27.37 -21.41 -39.77
CA ASP A 95 27.74 -22.02 -38.49
C ASP A 95 28.35 -20.97 -37.55
N ASP A 96 27.59 -19.93 -37.21
CA ASP A 96 27.82 -19.13 -36.00
C ASP A 96 27.05 -19.82 -34.87
N GLU A 97 27.57 -20.99 -34.46
CA GLU A 97 27.17 -21.60 -33.20
C GLU A 97 27.37 -20.53 -32.11
N PRO A 98 26.33 -20.20 -31.33
CA PRO A 98 26.48 -19.28 -30.21
C PRO A 98 27.57 -19.85 -29.31
N VAL A 99 28.67 -19.11 -29.17
CA VAL A 99 29.76 -19.48 -28.27
C VAL A 99 29.19 -19.43 -26.86
N GLU A 100 28.71 -20.57 -26.37
CA GLU A 100 28.37 -20.76 -24.98
C GLU A 100 29.66 -20.50 -24.21
N ASN A 101 29.68 -19.42 -23.44
CA ASN A 101 30.75 -19.18 -22.49
C ASN A 101 30.47 -20.10 -21.29
N PRO A 102 31.19 -21.22 -21.11
CA PRO A 102 30.91 -22.17 -20.05
C PRO A 102 31.15 -21.58 -18.64
N ASP A 103 31.76 -20.39 -18.58
CA ASP A 103 32.08 -19.69 -17.34
C ASP A 103 30.99 -18.66 -16.94
N ALA A 104 29.88 -18.54 -17.68
CA ALA A 104 28.79 -17.65 -17.29
C ALA A 104 28.01 -18.22 -16.08
N GLU A 105 28.05 -17.52 -14.95
CA GLU A 105 27.40 -17.89 -13.69
C GLU A 105 26.32 -16.88 -13.27
N CYS A 106 25.06 -17.23 -13.54
CA CYS A 106 23.91 -16.41 -13.16
C CYS A 106 23.85 -16.09 -11.66
N GLY A 107 23.72 -14.81 -11.32
CA GLY A 107 23.57 -14.35 -9.94
C GLY A 107 24.89 -14.18 -9.19
N ASN A 108 26.02 -14.17 -9.88
CA ASN A 108 27.31 -13.78 -9.30
C ASN A 108 27.45 -12.24 -9.14
N GLY A 109 26.45 -11.48 -9.62
CA GLY A 109 26.36 -10.03 -9.52
C GLY A 109 27.15 -9.28 -10.60
N ARG A 110 27.52 -9.95 -11.70
CA ARG A 110 28.23 -9.40 -12.85
C ARG A 110 27.70 -10.01 -14.15
N LYS A 111 26.91 -9.23 -14.88
CA LYS A 111 26.39 -9.66 -16.18
C LYS A 111 27.49 -10.13 -17.14
N GLU A 112 27.49 -11.43 -17.44
CA GLU A 112 28.50 -12.11 -18.26
C GLU A 112 28.07 -12.29 -19.72
N GLN A 113 29.02 -12.65 -20.59
CA GLN A 113 28.72 -12.90 -22.00
C GLN A 113 27.80 -14.13 -22.11
N GLY A 114 26.58 -13.91 -22.64
CA GLY A 114 25.54 -14.94 -22.75
C GLY A 114 24.33 -14.68 -21.86
N GLU A 115 24.47 -13.82 -20.84
CA GLU A 115 23.38 -13.48 -19.94
C GLU A 115 22.56 -12.30 -20.47
N VAL A 116 21.23 -12.43 -20.36
CA VAL A 116 20.29 -11.37 -20.71
C VAL A 116 20.15 -10.35 -19.58
N CYS A 117 20.31 -10.79 -18.33
CA CYS A 117 20.13 -10.02 -17.10
C CYS A 117 20.85 -10.69 -15.94
N GLU A 118 20.92 -10.02 -14.79
CA GLU A 118 21.45 -10.59 -13.54
C GLU A 118 20.37 -10.95 -12.52
N LYS A 119 20.61 -11.96 -11.68
CA LYS A 119 19.61 -12.38 -10.69
C LYS A 119 19.29 -11.24 -9.71
N GLY A 120 18.00 -10.96 -9.55
CA GLY A 120 17.49 -9.83 -8.75
C GLY A 120 17.58 -8.47 -9.46
N GLU A 121 18.06 -8.41 -10.70
CA GLU A 121 17.90 -7.23 -11.55
C GLU A 121 16.42 -7.07 -11.90
N THR A 122 15.91 -5.85 -11.82
CA THR A 122 14.55 -5.48 -12.21
C THR A 122 14.57 -4.38 -13.26
N LYS A 123 13.56 -4.37 -14.13
CA LYS A 123 13.34 -3.33 -15.15
C LYS A 123 11.86 -3.07 -15.36
N LEU A 124 11.52 -1.92 -15.91
CA LEU A 124 10.17 -1.63 -16.36
C LEU A 124 9.79 -2.57 -17.51
N CYS A 125 8.58 -3.13 -17.47
CA CYS A 125 8.08 -4.02 -18.54
C CYS A 125 8.12 -3.35 -19.92
N SER A 126 7.88 -2.04 -19.98
CA SER A 126 7.91 -1.25 -21.21
C SER A 126 9.30 -1.12 -21.85
N GLU A 127 10.37 -1.37 -21.09
CA GLU A 127 11.75 -1.43 -21.63
C GLU A 127 12.04 -2.76 -22.33
N ILE A 128 11.32 -3.83 -21.97
CA ILE A 128 11.46 -5.15 -22.59
C ILE A 128 10.57 -5.26 -23.83
N ASP A 129 9.31 -4.84 -23.71
CA ASP A 129 8.35 -4.82 -24.81
C ASP A 129 7.40 -3.63 -24.66
N SER A 130 7.35 -2.78 -25.69
CA SER A 130 6.48 -1.59 -25.75
C SER A 130 4.97 -1.87 -25.71
N SER A 131 4.55 -3.11 -25.89
CA SER A 131 3.16 -3.55 -25.69
C SER A 131 2.74 -3.53 -24.23
N TYR A 132 3.68 -3.66 -23.29
CA TYR A 132 3.43 -3.48 -21.88
C TYR A 132 3.33 -1.99 -21.53
N LYS A 133 2.37 -1.68 -20.65
CA LYS A 133 2.05 -0.32 -20.19
C LYS A 133 2.40 -0.10 -18.73
N SER A 134 2.49 -1.16 -17.94
CA SER A 134 2.86 -1.12 -16.54
C SER A 134 3.49 -2.43 -16.08
N GLY A 135 4.06 -2.41 -14.89
CA GLY A 135 4.74 -3.54 -14.26
C GLY A 135 6.26 -3.44 -14.32
N ASN A 136 6.91 -4.24 -13.46
CA ASN A 136 8.33 -4.53 -13.51
C ASN A 136 8.57 -6.00 -13.84
N VAL A 137 9.60 -6.27 -14.63
CA VAL A 137 10.14 -7.61 -14.82
C VAL A 137 11.26 -7.86 -13.82
N GLU A 138 11.40 -9.10 -13.39
CA GLU A 138 12.58 -9.60 -12.67
C GLU A 138 13.36 -10.54 -13.59
N CYS A 139 14.69 -10.54 -13.48
CA CYS A 139 15.50 -11.53 -14.16
C CYS A 139 15.15 -12.95 -13.69
N ASN A 140 15.00 -13.89 -14.62
CA ASN A 140 14.71 -15.26 -14.24
C ASN A 140 15.93 -15.94 -13.59
N ASP A 141 15.71 -17.09 -12.93
CA ASP A 141 16.75 -17.81 -12.19
C ASP A 141 17.92 -18.33 -13.05
N ASN A 142 17.77 -18.35 -14.37
CA ASN A 142 18.79 -18.82 -15.32
C ASN A 142 19.48 -17.67 -16.07
N CYS A 143 19.16 -16.41 -15.74
CA CYS A 143 19.70 -15.20 -16.39
C CYS A 143 19.54 -15.17 -17.92
N ASN A 144 18.65 -15.99 -18.48
CA ASN A 144 18.44 -16.12 -19.92
C ASN A 144 17.17 -15.39 -20.41
N GLY A 145 16.49 -14.67 -19.52
CA GLY A 145 15.29 -13.91 -19.84
C GLY A 145 14.67 -13.21 -18.64
N TRP A 146 13.61 -12.46 -18.92
CA TRP A 146 12.84 -11.68 -17.95
C TRP A 146 11.52 -12.37 -17.64
N LEU A 147 11.13 -12.39 -16.36
CA LEU A 147 9.82 -12.86 -15.93
C LEU A 147 8.79 -11.74 -16.14
N THR A 148 7.88 -11.93 -17.11
CA THR A 148 6.86 -10.95 -17.48
C THR A 148 5.53 -11.11 -16.74
N VAL A 149 5.50 -11.88 -15.65
CA VAL A 149 4.28 -12.18 -14.88
C VAL A 149 3.60 -10.94 -14.31
N ASN A 150 4.38 -9.90 -13.98
CA ASN A 150 3.87 -8.64 -13.45
C ASN A 150 3.61 -7.59 -14.55
N CYS A 151 3.84 -7.93 -15.83
CA CYS A 151 3.66 -7.00 -16.93
C CYS A 151 2.21 -6.96 -17.41
N MET A 152 1.67 -5.75 -17.52
CA MET A 152 0.30 -5.54 -18.00
C MET A 152 0.30 -4.79 -19.33
N THR A 153 -0.57 -5.20 -20.24
CA THR A 153 -0.73 -4.57 -21.57
C THR A 153 -1.75 -3.43 -21.58
N SER A 154 -2.51 -3.26 -20.50
CA SER A 154 -3.45 -2.16 -20.30
C SER A 154 -2.86 -1.09 -19.38
N GLU A 155 -3.22 0.16 -19.62
CA GLU A 155 -2.97 1.22 -18.64
C GLU A 155 -3.81 0.96 -17.38
N LEU A 156 -3.17 1.07 -16.22
CA LEU A 156 -3.85 0.98 -14.94
C LEU A 156 -4.46 2.34 -14.60
N GLU A 157 -5.79 2.38 -14.55
CA GLU A 157 -6.51 3.54 -14.07
C GLU A 157 -6.42 3.62 -12.54
N PRO A 158 -6.03 4.77 -11.97
CA PRO A 158 -6.00 4.95 -10.53
C PRO A 158 -7.43 4.95 -9.97
N LEU A 159 -7.61 4.42 -8.75
CA LEU A 159 -8.88 4.41 -8.05
C LEU A 159 -9.37 5.81 -7.67
N ALA A 160 -8.43 6.70 -7.38
CA ALA A 160 -8.66 8.12 -7.17
C ALA A 160 -7.38 8.90 -7.48
N THR A 161 -7.48 10.23 -7.53
CA THR A 161 -6.31 11.06 -7.86
C THR A 161 -6.26 12.29 -7.00
N PHE A 162 -5.08 12.60 -6.44
CA PHE A 162 -4.82 13.94 -5.91
C PHE A 162 -4.51 14.89 -7.07
N PRO A 163 -5.12 16.07 -7.12
CA PRO A 163 -4.79 17.06 -8.14
C PRO A 163 -3.38 17.62 -7.89
N ALA A 164 -2.73 18.05 -8.98
CA ALA A 164 -1.46 18.77 -8.89
C ALA A 164 -1.64 20.05 -8.06
N ARG A 165 -0.79 20.26 -7.05
CA ARG A 165 -0.88 21.42 -6.15
C ARG A 165 0.51 21.80 -5.63
N THR A 166 0.70 23.09 -5.37
CA THR A 166 1.87 23.60 -4.64
C THR A 166 1.52 23.69 -3.16
N HIS A 167 2.39 23.16 -2.33
CA HIS A 167 2.31 23.14 -0.87
C HIS A 167 3.48 23.94 -0.29
N GLU A 168 3.22 24.65 0.80
CA GLU A 168 4.23 25.39 1.56
C GLU A 168 4.02 25.06 3.02
N LEU A 169 5.07 24.52 3.65
CA LEU A 169 5.05 24.03 5.01
C LEU A 169 6.07 24.85 5.79
N ASP A 170 5.58 25.69 6.70
CA ASP A 170 6.39 26.68 7.43
C ASP A 170 6.95 26.17 8.76
N TYR A 171 6.59 24.95 9.16
CA TYR A 171 7.00 24.38 10.44
C TYR A 171 7.27 22.88 10.32
N LEU A 172 8.50 22.48 10.67
CA LEU A 172 8.98 21.10 10.66
C LEU A 172 9.51 20.78 12.07
N TYR A 173 9.09 19.65 12.64
CA TYR A 173 9.50 19.26 14.01
C TYR A 173 11.01 19.06 14.10
N GLU A 174 11.59 19.51 15.21
CA GLU A 174 13.04 19.62 15.45
C GLU A 174 13.78 18.26 15.53
N GLY A 175 13.04 17.17 15.77
CA GLY A 175 13.57 15.80 15.80
C GLY A 175 12.52 14.77 16.25
N VAL A 176 12.89 13.49 16.21
CA VAL A 176 12.02 12.36 16.60
C VAL A 176 11.59 12.46 18.07
N GLU A 177 12.49 12.88 18.97
CA GLU A 177 12.16 13.05 20.39
C GLU A 177 11.08 14.12 20.59
N ALA A 178 11.23 15.31 19.99
CA ALA A 178 10.22 16.37 20.07
C ALA A 178 8.86 15.95 19.44
N TYR A 179 8.90 15.10 18.41
CA TYR A 179 7.69 14.49 17.85
C TYR A 179 7.03 13.51 18.83
N LEU A 180 7.81 12.60 19.44
CA LEU A 180 7.30 11.60 20.38
C LEU A 180 6.81 12.20 21.69
N GLU A 181 7.47 13.26 22.16
CA GLU A 181 7.11 13.98 23.38
C GLU A 181 5.94 14.97 23.16
N GLN A 182 5.41 15.03 21.93
CA GLN A 182 4.30 15.92 21.55
C GLN A 182 4.56 17.38 21.91
N GLU A 183 5.83 17.81 21.98
CA GLU A 183 6.23 19.12 22.52
C GLU A 183 5.62 20.30 21.75
N ASN A 184 5.02 20.04 20.59
CA ASN A 184 4.40 21.06 19.74
C ASN A 184 3.02 20.65 19.17
N ILE A 185 2.23 19.80 19.85
CA ILE A 185 0.82 19.55 19.45
C ILE A 185 0.02 20.86 19.31
N LEU A 186 0.35 21.88 20.10
CA LEU A 186 -0.28 23.21 20.01
C LEU A 186 0.08 23.99 18.73
N HIS A 187 1.09 23.54 17.99
CA HIS A 187 1.49 24.05 16.68
C HIS A 187 0.95 23.20 15.52
N GLU A 188 0.01 22.28 15.79
CA GLU A 188 -0.80 21.69 14.73
C GLU A 188 -1.35 22.80 13.82
N LEU A 189 -0.96 22.74 12.55
CA LEU A 189 -1.44 23.70 11.57
C LEU A 189 -2.83 23.26 11.14
N TRP A 190 -3.83 23.74 11.89
CA TRP A 190 -5.26 23.67 11.56
C TRP A 190 -5.49 24.41 10.24
N THR A 191 -5.27 23.72 9.14
CA THR A 191 -5.27 24.29 7.80
C THR A 191 -6.01 23.37 6.85
N GLU A 192 -6.23 23.84 5.62
CA GLU A 192 -6.78 23.03 4.55
C GLU A 192 -5.96 21.73 4.37
N ALA A 193 -6.65 20.63 4.07
CA ALA A 193 -6.01 19.39 3.70
C ALA A 193 -5.00 19.62 2.54
N LEU A 194 -3.78 19.10 2.71
CA LEU A 194 -2.78 19.07 1.66
C LEU A 194 -3.28 18.16 0.54
N PHE A 195 -3.77 16.97 0.89
CA PHE A 195 -4.25 15.98 -0.04
C PHE A 195 -5.74 15.76 0.15
N ASN A 196 -6.51 15.83 -0.95
CA ASN A 196 -7.92 15.49 -0.95
C ASN A 196 -8.33 14.61 -2.14
N ALA A 197 -9.07 13.55 -1.85
CA ALA A 197 -9.60 12.63 -2.85
C ALA A 197 -10.86 11.93 -2.32
N SER A 198 -11.67 11.41 -3.24
CA SER A 198 -12.74 10.47 -2.92
C SER A 198 -12.50 9.19 -3.70
N ILE A 199 -12.56 8.06 -3.02
CA ILE A 199 -12.29 6.73 -3.55
C ILE A 199 -13.55 5.91 -3.37
N THR A 200 -14.03 5.27 -4.44
CA THR A 200 -15.14 4.32 -4.33
C THR A 200 -14.60 2.89 -4.30
N MET A 201 -14.80 2.18 -3.20
CA MET A 201 -14.40 0.78 -3.02
C MET A 201 -15.59 0.00 -2.47
N ASN A 202 -15.88 -1.17 -3.04
CA ASN A 202 -16.97 -2.05 -2.60
C ASN A 202 -18.35 -1.36 -2.51
N GLY A 203 -18.57 -0.30 -3.30
CA GLY A 203 -19.82 0.48 -3.29
C GLY A 203 -19.87 1.59 -2.24
N GLU A 204 -18.87 1.70 -1.37
CA GLU A 204 -18.73 2.77 -0.39
C GLU A 204 -17.75 3.84 -0.88
N THR A 205 -17.95 5.09 -0.47
CA THR A 205 -17.07 6.20 -0.84
C THR A 205 -16.24 6.63 0.37
N TYR A 206 -14.96 6.34 0.32
CA TYR A 206 -13.97 6.81 1.28
C TYR A 206 -13.48 8.18 0.83
N SER A 207 -13.36 9.11 1.76
CA SER A 207 -12.88 10.46 1.47
C SER A 207 -11.63 10.72 2.28
N ILE A 208 -10.63 11.30 1.62
CA ILE A 208 -9.38 11.77 2.20
C ILE A 208 -9.43 13.28 2.09
N PRO A 209 -9.28 14.04 3.19
CA PRO A 209 -9.57 13.61 4.57
C PRO A 209 -11.05 13.20 4.72
N HIS A 210 -11.39 12.57 5.86
CA HIS A 210 -12.79 12.25 6.15
C HIS A 210 -13.62 13.55 6.25
N PRO A 211 -14.79 13.69 5.60
CA PRO A 211 -15.52 14.95 5.45
C PRO A 211 -16.07 15.53 6.75
N GLN A 212 -16.21 14.69 7.78
CA GLN A 212 -16.72 15.09 9.10
C GLN A 212 -15.60 15.35 10.11
N ALA A 213 -14.34 15.16 9.71
CA ALA A 213 -13.19 15.26 10.59
C ALA A 213 -12.38 16.53 10.25
N ASN A 214 -11.79 17.12 11.29
CA ASN A 214 -10.79 18.17 11.11
C ASN A 214 -9.53 17.56 10.50
N THR A 215 -8.89 18.27 9.58
CA THR A 215 -7.63 17.79 8.98
C THR A 215 -6.45 18.43 9.66
N HIS A 216 -5.50 17.59 10.02
CA HIS A 216 -4.25 18.00 10.63
C HIS A 216 -3.15 17.39 9.79
N TRP A 217 -2.04 18.09 9.70
CA TRP A 217 -0.85 17.50 9.11
C TRP A 217 0.37 17.89 9.91
N ILE A 218 1.34 16.99 9.90
CA ILE A 218 2.59 17.06 10.61
C ILE A 218 3.68 16.74 9.61
N ALA A 219 4.80 17.43 9.77
CA ALA A 219 5.97 17.25 8.97
C ALA A 219 7.18 17.21 9.90
N ALA A 220 7.89 16.08 9.93
CA ALA A 220 8.89 15.80 10.94
C ALA A 220 10.05 14.98 10.36
N TYR A 221 11.21 15.11 10.97
CA TYR A 221 12.30 14.17 10.74
C TYR A 221 11.91 12.81 11.31
N TYR A 222 11.84 11.79 10.46
CA TYR A 222 11.67 10.41 10.91
C TYR A 222 12.98 9.88 11.51
N ASP A 223 14.10 10.27 10.91
CA ASP A 223 15.45 10.04 11.44
C ASP A 223 16.40 11.14 10.92
N SER A 224 17.70 11.00 11.18
CA SER A 224 18.73 11.96 10.75
C SER A 224 18.87 12.12 9.22
N SER A 225 18.24 11.27 8.43
CA SER A 225 18.37 11.15 6.98
C SER A 225 17.05 11.24 6.22
N THR A 226 15.91 11.29 6.92
CA THR A 226 14.58 11.13 6.32
C THR A 226 13.61 12.18 6.84
N LEU A 227 12.90 12.81 5.90
CA LEU A 227 11.77 13.68 6.19
C LEU A 227 10.47 12.90 5.94
N SER A 228 9.58 12.92 6.91
CA SER A 228 8.26 12.33 6.82
C SER A 228 7.18 13.40 6.96
N PHE A 229 6.08 13.18 6.25
CA PHE A 229 4.89 13.99 6.31
C PHE A 229 3.71 13.07 6.55
N TYR A 230 2.82 13.53 7.40
CA TYR A 230 1.67 12.77 7.84
C TYR A 230 0.45 13.69 7.89
N GLN A 231 -0.59 13.38 7.13
CA GLN A 231 -1.88 14.06 7.19
C GLN A 231 -2.91 13.11 7.79
N ASN A 232 -3.52 13.54 8.86
CA ASN A 232 -4.57 12.83 9.58
C ASN A 232 -5.88 13.59 9.56
N SER A 233 -6.95 12.85 9.77
CA SER A 233 -8.27 13.39 10.04
C SER A 233 -8.64 13.07 11.49
N TYR A 234 -9.20 14.03 12.22
CA TYR A 234 -9.62 13.87 13.63
C TYR A 234 -11.09 14.24 13.81
N TYR A 235 -11.83 13.38 14.49
CA TYR A 235 -13.13 13.72 15.07
C TYR A 235 -12.93 14.34 16.44
N CYS A 236 -13.45 15.55 16.62
CA CYS A 236 -13.60 16.18 17.93
C CYS A 236 -15.07 16.08 18.32
N ASP A 237 -15.48 14.99 18.97
CA ASP A 237 -16.87 14.87 19.48
C ASP A 237 -17.06 15.69 20.78
N ASP A 238 -15.97 15.94 21.52
CA ASP A 238 -15.86 16.81 22.69
C ASP A 238 -14.39 17.18 22.96
N GLU A 239 -14.12 18.27 23.71
CA GLU A 239 -12.78 18.90 23.90
C GLU A 239 -11.68 17.96 24.47
N MET A 240 -11.98 16.71 24.82
CA MET A 240 -11.02 15.79 25.43
C MET A 240 -10.93 14.39 24.81
N ASN A 241 -11.81 13.99 23.87
CA ASN A 241 -11.69 12.70 23.19
C ASN A 241 -11.39 12.89 21.71
N PHE A 242 -10.11 12.81 21.36
CA PHE A 242 -9.68 12.75 19.97
C PHE A 242 -9.88 11.32 19.46
N GLN A 243 -10.79 11.15 18.51
CA GLN A 243 -10.83 9.93 17.71
C GLN A 243 -10.19 10.23 16.37
N PHE A 244 -9.30 9.35 15.94
CA PHE A 244 -8.77 9.42 14.58
C PHE A 244 -9.89 9.11 13.58
N ALA A 245 -9.72 9.56 12.35
CA ALA A 245 -10.61 9.25 11.25
C ALA A 245 -9.77 8.85 10.06
N THR A 246 -10.21 7.83 9.35
CA THR A 246 -9.54 7.30 8.17
C THR A 246 -10.05 7.91 6.89
N PRO A 247 -9.21 7.94 5.84
CA PRO A 247 -7.80 7.46 5.79
C PRO A 247 -6.78 8.52 6.24
N SER A 248 -5.59 8.08 6.67
CA SER A 248 -4.40 8.94 6.82
C SER A 248 -3.55 8.92 5.55
N VAL A 249 -2.78 9.98 5.30
CA VAL A 249 -1.84 10.08 4.18
C VAL A 249 -0.44 10.24 4.75
N MET A 250 0.46 9.34 4.37
CA MET A 250 1.86 9.38 4.74
C MET A 250 2.70 9.58 3.48
N PHE A 251 3.69 10.48 3.51
CA PHE A 251 4.76 10.46 2.52
C PHE A 251 6.13 10.70 3.12
N GLY A 252 7.13 9.95 2.65
CA GLY A 252 8.50 9.99 3.16
C GLY A 252 9.51 10.20 2.05
N ALA A 253 10.55 11.00 2.32
CA ALA A 253 11.62 11.26 1.38
C ALA A 253 12.98 11.35 2.08
N ALA A 254 14.02 10.79 1.45
CA ALA A 254 15.38 10.96 1.95
C ALA A 254 15.82 12.43 1.83
N LEU A 255 16.37 13.01 2.91
CA LEU A 255 16.87 14.40 2.93
C LEU A 255 17.91 14.66 1.85
N SER A 256 18.73 13.67 1.53
CA SER A 256 19.75 13.78 0.48
C SER A 256 19.16 13.98 -0.93
N SER A 257 17.90 13.61 -1.12
CA SER A 257 17.14 13.82 -2.36
C SER A 257 16.42 15.17 -2.40
N LEU A 258 16.13 15.79 -1.26
CA LEU A 258 15.43 17.07 -1.19
C LEU A 258 16.36 18.23 -1.56
N LYS A 259 16.37 18.60 -2.85
CA LYS A 259 17.15 19.74 -3.36
C LYS A 259 16.27 20.65 -4.19
N ALA A 260 16.35 21.95 -3.95
CA ALA A 260 15.59 22.94 -4.71
C ALA A 260 15.76 22.75 -6.24
N GLY A 261 14.65 22.76 -6.95
CA GLY A 261 14.56 22.50 -8.39
C GLY A 261 14.54 21.02 -8.80
N LYS A 262 14.78 20.07 -7.88
CA LYS A 262 14.77 18.64 -8.20
C LYS A 262 13.34 18.12 -8.30
N GLU A 263 13.06 17.34 -9.34
CA GLU A 263 11.87 16.51 -9.46
C GLU A 263 12.17 15.10 -8.94
N LEU A 264 11.29 14.58 -8.11
CA LEU A 264 11.38 13.29 -7.43
C LEU A 264 10.20 12.43 -7.87
N SER A 265 10.43 11.14 -8.11
CA SER A 265 9.32 10.23 -8.36
C SER A 265 8.67 9.77 -7.05
N ILE A 266 7.35 9.61 -7.10
CA ILE A 266 6.54 9.05 -6.03
C ILE A 266 6.14 7.64 -6.46
N GLY A 267 6.45 6.64 -5.64
CA GLY A 267 6.11 5.23 -5.85
C GLY A 267 6.69 4.34 -4.73
N ILE A 268 6.68 3.01 -4.89
CA ILE A 268 7.11 2.08 -3.83
C ILE A 268 8.46 1.42 -4.14
N SER A 269 8.81 1.25 -5.42
CA SER A 269 10.07 0.61 -5.83
C SER A 269 11.32 1.37 -5.38
N ASP A 270 12.45 0.64 -5.38
CA ASP A 270 13.78 1.16 -5.06
C ASP A 270 14.22 2.34 -5.94
N GLY A 271 13.61 2.51 -7.12
CA GLY A 271 13.89 3.64 -8.01
C GLY A 271 13.31 4.96 -7.51
N ASN A 272 12.33 4.93 -6.61
CA ASN A 272 11.62 6.11 -6.16
C ASN A 272 12.32 6.82 -5.01
N GLU A 273 12.22 8.15 -5.01
CA GLU A 273 12.80 8.97 -3.95
C GLU A 273 11.77 9.42 -2.90
N VAL A 274 10.49 9.21 -3.20
CA VAL A 274 9.37 9.49 -2.32
C VAL A 274 8.44 8.27 -2.28
N ASN A 275 8.13 7.80 -1.08
CA ASN A 275 7.05 6.82 -0.88
C ASN A 275 5.80 7.55 -0.39
N MET A 276 4.63 7.16 -0.89
CA MET A 276 3.35 7.71 -0.44
C MET A 276 2.36 6.59 -0.16
N LEU A 277 1.89 6.52 1.08
CA LEU A 277 0.99 5.49 1.60
C LEU A 277 -0.30 6.14 2.10
N ILE A 278 -1.40 5.41 1.96
CA ILE A 278 -2.70 5.78 2.52
C ILE A 278 -3.08 4.65 3.46
N GLU A 279 -3.22 4.96 4.74
CA GLU A 279 -3.42 3.96 5.79
C GLU A 279 -4.84 4.03 6.37
N ASP A 280 -5.37 2.86 6.71
CA ASP A 280 -6.50 2.69 7.63
C ASP A 280 -5.95 2.53 9.05
N ILE A 281 -6.19 3.52 9.89
CA ILE A 281 -5.75 3.60 11.30
C ILE A 281 -6.91 3.41 12.29
N MET A 282 -8.11 3.03 11.82
CA MET A 282 -9.30 2.87 12.67
C MET A 282 -9.60 1.42 13.01
N ASN A 283 -9.08 0.48 12.24
CA ASN A 283 -9.18 -0.93 12.57
C ASN A 283 -8.19 -1.30 13.68
N ALA A 284 -8.42 -2.44 14.34
CA ALA A 284 -7.53 -2.95 15.39
C ALA A 284 -6.07 -3.16 14.94
N ASP A 285 -5.85 -3.14 13.62
CA ASP A 285 -4.56 -3.25 12.97
C ASP A 285 -4.41 -2.15 11.92
N ASP A 286 -3.47 -1.22 12.12
CA ASP A 286 -3.07 -0.24 11.12
C ASP A 286 -2.63 -0.98 9.83
N CYS A 287 -3.18 -0.59 8.68
CA CYS A 287 -2.84 -1.22 7.41
C CYS A 287 -2.82 -0.22 6.24
N VAL A 288 -2.01 -0.51 5.23
CA VAL A 288 -1.94 0.25 3.98
C VAL A 288 -3.11 -0.15 3.08
N MET A 289 -3.97 0.82 2.78
CA MET A 289 -5.09 0.67 1.85
C MET A 289 -4.66 0.93 0.41
N LEU A 290 -3.91 2.02 0.21
CA LEU A 290 -3.53 2.52 -1.11
C LEU A 290 -2.10 3.05 -1.12
N VAL A 291 -1.54 3.13 -2.31
CA VAL A 291 -0.23 3.71 -2.58
C VAL A 291 -0.34 4.80 -3.65
N GLY A 292 0.43 5.87 -3.48
CA GLY A 292 0.45 7.02 -4.39
C GLY A 292 1.54 6.90 -5.46
N TYR A 293 1.22 7.29 -6.69
CA TYR A 293 2.15 7.36 -7.82
C TYR A 293 2.06 8.70 -8.54
N GLY A 294 3.21 9.33 -8.78
CA GLY A 294 3.30 10.65 -9.40
C GLY A 294 4.69 11.25 -9.28
N THR A 295 4.79 12.57 -9.21
CA THR A 295 6.05 13.28 -9.02
C THR A 295 5.89 14.43 -8.02
N LEU A 296 6.99 14.74 -7.34
CA LEU A 296 7.13 15.87 -6.44
C LEU A 296 8.30 16.72 -6.89
N LYS A 297 8.06 18.00 -7.19
CA LYS A 297 9.10 18.98 -7.46
C LYS A 297 9.39 19.78 -6.20
N VAL A 298 10.63 19.75 -5.74
CA VAL A 298 11.08 20.56 -4.60
C VAL A 298 11.28 22.00 -5.06
N ASP A 299 10.41 22.92 -4.65
CA ASP A 299 10.51 24.33 -5.03
C ASP A 299 11.52 25.05 -4.15
N SER A 300 11.45 24.84 -2.84
CA SER A 300 12.44 25.29 -1.87
C SER A 300 12.49 24.36 -0.67
N VAL A 301 13.68 24.21 -0.10
CA VAL A 301 13.91 23.38 1.09
C VAL A 301 14.95 24.10 1.95
N ASN A 302 14.54 24.48 3.15
CA ASN A 302 15.43 25.05 4.15
C ASN A 302 15.14 24.35 5.48
N ILE A 303 15.79 23.22 5.70
CA ILE A 303 15.57 22.39 6.87
C ILE A 303 16.91 22.13 7.55
N SER A 304 17.00 22.49 8.82
CA SER A 304 18.11 22.21 9.73
C SER A 304 17.60 21.35 10.88
N ALA A 305 18.36 20.33 11.28
CA ALA A 305 18.02 19.56 12.48
C ALA A 305 18.03 20.49 13.70
N GLY A 306 16.98 20.42 14.53
CA GLY A 306 16.84 21.30 15.69
C GLY A 306 16.28 22.70 15.43
N GLU A 307 15.85 23.03 14.21
CA GLU A 307 15.23 24.32 13.91
C GLU A 307 13.97 24.14 13.03
N ALA A 308 12.96 24.99 13.25
CA ALA A 308 11.82 25.07 12.34
C ALA A 308 12.30 25.46 10.93
N GLY A 309 12.07 24.55 9.98
CA GLY A 309 12.41 24.74 8.58
C GLY A 309 11.20 25.10 7.72
N ASN A 310 11.46 25.48 6.46
CA ASN A 310 10.43 25.56 5.44
C ASN A 310 10.64 24.53 4.33
N PHE A 311 9.53 23.99 3.84
CA PHE A 311 9.53 23.09 2.69
C PHE A 311 8.39 23.48 1.76
N LYS A 312 8.75 23.85 0.53
CA LYS A 312 7.81 24.17 -0.53
C LYS A 312 8.01 23.18 -1.66
N PHE A 313 6.92 22.56 -2.10
CA PHE A 313 6.96 21.60 -3.17
C PHE A 313 5.69 21.65 -4.01
N THR A 314 5.80 21.21 -5.26
CA THR A 314 4.69 21.08 -6.18
C THR A 314 4.55 19.63 -6.58
N THR A 315 3.39 19.04 -6.32
CA THR A 315 3.05 17.70 -6.79
C THR A 315 2.48 17.76 -8.20
N SER A 316 2.75 16.71 -8.99
CA SER A 316 1.93 16.44 -10.17
C SER A 316 0.60 15.80 -9.76
N LYS A 317 -0.20 15.39 -10.75
CA LYS A 317 -1.37 14.55 -10.46
C LYS A 317 -0.87 13.23 -9.90
N ILE A 318 -1.30 12.89 -8.68
CA ILE A 318 -0.92 11.63 -8.02
C ILE A 318 -2.07 10.65 -8.18
N GLY A 319 -1.83 9.49 -8.80
CA GLY A 319 -2.79 8.39 -8.86
C GLY A 319 -2.70 7.51 -7.62
N LEU A 320 -3.85 7.06 -7.11
CA LEU A 320 -3.95 6.14 -5.98
C LEU A 320 -4.31 4.74 -6.47
N TYR A 321 -3.55 3.75 -6.02
CA TYR A 321 -3.63 2.37 -6.48
C TYR A 321 -3.70 1.41 -5.31
N LEU A 322 -4.29 0.23 -5.52
CA LEU A 322 -4.17 -0.88 -4.58
C LEU A 322 -2.73 -1.39 -4.59
N PRO A 323 -2.15 -1.79 -3.44
CA PRO A 323 -0.83 -2.42 -3.39
C PRO A 323 -0.64 -3.58 -4.37
N GLY A 324 -1.66 -4.41 -4.56
CA GLY A 324 -1.63 -5.53 -5.51
C GLY A 324 -1.74 -5.15 -7.00
N SER A 325 -1.99 -3.89 -7.33
CA SER A 325 -2.25 -3.46 -8.71
C SER A 325 -1.78 -2.02 -8.94
N THR A 326 -0.46 -1.84 -9.03
CA THR A 326 0.17 -0.52 -9.24
C THR A 326 0.85 -0.40 -10.61
N PRO A 327 1.23 0.82 -11.05
CA PRO A 327 2.05 0.99 -12.25
C PRO A 327 3.38 0.23 -12.23
N GLU A 328 3.89 -0.15 -11.05
CA GLU A 328 5.12 -0.92 -10.85
C GLU A 328 4.88 -2.43 -10.71
N GLY A 329 3.61 -2.87 -10.75
CA GLY A 329 3.20 -4.25 -10.46
C GLY A 329 2.58 -4.40 -9.08
N ASP A 330 2.55 -5.63 -8.57
CA ASP A 330 2.18 -5.92 -7.19
C ASP A 330 3.35 -5.56 -6.25
N VAL A 331 3.12 -4.62 -5.33
CA VAL A 331 4.12 -4.14 -4.36
C VAL A 331 3.82 -4.59 -2.92
N THR A 332 2.92 -5.57 -2.77
CA THR A 332 2.47 -6.07 -1.45
C THR A 332 3.64 -6.67 -0.68
N SER A 333 4.51 -7.44 -1.35
CA SER A 333 5.63 -8.13 -0.69
C SER A 333 6.69 -7.15 -0.18
N GLU A 334 6.95 -6.08 -0.93
CA GLU A 334 7.86 -4.99 -0.58
C GLU A 334 7.37 -4.25 0.66
N LEU A 335 6.08 -3.92 0.70
CA LEU A 335 5.44 -3.27 1.85
C LEU A 335 5.45 -4.19 3.08
N GLU A 336 5.08 -5.46 2.93
CA GLU A 336 5.10 -6.45 4.03
C GLU A 336 6.53 -6.68 4.55
N THR A 337 7.53 -6.73 3.67
CA THR A 337 8.95 -6.83 4.05
C THR A 337 9.42 -5.60 4.83
N ALA A 338 8.88 -4.43 4.51
CA ALA A 338 9.10 -3.20 5.25
C ALA A 338 8.27 -3.09 6.54
N GLY A 339 7.50 -4.13 6.89
CA GLY A 339 6.74 -4.21 8.14
C GLY A 339 5.35 -3.60 8.09
N PHE A 340 4.86 -3.18 6.92
CA PHE A 340 3.48 -2.71 6.76
C PHE A 340 2.52 -3.89 6.64
N LYS A 341 1.33 -3.78 7.24
CA LYS A 341 0.21 -4.65 6.94
C LYS A 341 -0.56 -4.10 5.75
N ILE A 342 -1.15 -4.97 4.93
CA ILE A 342 -2.01 -4.56 3.81
C ILE A 342 -3.47 -4.83 4.17
N CYS A 343 -4.35 -3.86 3.93
CA CYS A 343 -5.77 -4.03 4.16
C CYS A 343 -6.32 -5.05 3.15
N ARG A 344 -6.98 -6.11 3.64
CA ARG A 344 -7.46 -7.25 2.82
C ARG A 344 -8.97 -7.27 2.68
#